data_AF-A0A851HFX3-F1
#
_entry.id   AF-A0A851HFX3-F1
#
_cell.length_a   1.000
_cell.length_b   1.000
_cell.length_c   1.000
_cell.angle_alpha   90.00
_cell.angle_beta   90.00
_cell.angle_gamma   90.00
#
_symmetry.space_group_name_H-M   'P 1'
#
loop_
_entity.id
_entity.type
_entity.pdbx_description
1 polymer ?
#
loop_
_entity_poly.entity_id
_entity_poly.type
_entity_poly.pdbx_seq_one_letter_code
_entity_poly.pdbx_strand_id
1 'polypeptide(L)'
;MNLKKLIKSKRFIVLSISTLLLSAIIGYFIFKSKNQPNVSITSTPLTEKELNPTDSQSYHSALQKWLRESPIQGDTFYTGDEIRGKLGKSNRTLYDVKGNTHSYVYNEGIFYDDWQIDGKDCRRKYENKLHTTPPPTPPKDIKIDYYNTGAVNE
;
A
#
# COMPACT_ATOMS: atom_id res chain seq x y z
N MET A 1 -21.64 59.50 15.44
CA MET A 1 -20.96 58.28 14.93
C MET A 1 -22.01 57.22 14.60
N ASN A 2 -22.08 56.72 13.37
CA ASN A 2 -23.23 55.94 12.88
C ASN A 2 -23.10 54.45 13.22
N LEU A 3 -23.82 53.98 14.24
CA LEU A 3 -23.74 52.63 14.81
C LEU A 3 -23.96 51.52 13.77
N LYS A 4 -24.79 51.76 12.75
CA LYS A 4 -25.04 50.81 11.64
C LYS A 4 -23.80 50.58 10.77
N LYS A 5 -22.97 51.61 10.55
CA LYS A 5 -21.70 51.48 9.81
C LYS A 5 -20.68 50.64 10.58
N LEU A 6 -20.64 50.78 11.91
CA LEU A 6 -19.72 50.06 12.79
C LEU A 6 -20.05 48.56 12.88
N ILE A 7 -21.33 48.20 12.90
CA ILE A 7 -21.77 46.79 12.91
C ILE A 7 -21.48 46.12 11.55
N LYS A 8 -21.67 46.86 10.45
CA LYS A 8 -21.39 46.36 9.09
C LYS A 8 -19.90 46.09 8.87
N SER A 9 -19.03 46.97 9.36
CA SER A 9 -17.57 46.78 9.24
C SER A 9 -17.05 45.60 10.08
N LYS A 10 -17.58 45.39 11.29
CA LYS A 10 -17.22 44.23 12.13
C LYS A 10 -17.61 42.89 11.48
N ARG A 11 -18.78 42.81 10.86
CA ARG A 11 -19.20 41.59 10.11
C ARG A 11 -18.29 41.31 8.92
N PHE A 12 -17.83 42.35 8.23
CA PHE A 12 -16.90 42.21 7.10
C PHE A 12 -15.54 41.67 7.56
N ILE A 13 -14.99 42.19 8.67
CA ILE A 13 -13.72 41.73 9.24
C ILE A 13 -13.79 40.25 9.65
N VAL A 14 -14.87 39.83 10.31
CA VAL A 14 -15.05 38.43 10.74
C VAL A 14 -15.14 37.49 9.54
N LEU A 15 -15.86 37.88 8.48
CA LEU A 15 -15.95 37.08 7.26
C LEU A 15 -14.58 36.91 6.59
N SER A 16 -13.79 37.99 6.48
CA SER A 16 -12.44 37.94 5.89
C SER A 16 -11.47 37.04 6.66
N ILE A 17 -11.55 37.04 8.00
CA ILE A 17 -10.71 36.17 8.84
C ILE A 17 -11.13 34.70 8.67
N SER A 18 -12.43 34.42 8.58
CA SER A 18 -12.95 33.06 8.40
C SER A 18 -12.52 32.44 7.07
N THR A 19 -12.51 33.21 5.98
CA THR A 19 -12.08 32.74 4.67
C THR A 19 -10.57 32.49 4.61
N LEU A 20 -9.77 33.33 5.26
CA LEU A 20 -8.33 33.12 5.38
C LEU A 20 -8.02 31.82 6.16
N LEU A 21 -8.70 31.56 7.27
CA LEU A 21 -8.54 30.32 8.03
C LEU A 21 -8.93 29.09 7.22
N LEU A 22 -10.05 29.15 6.48
CA LEU A 22 -10.49 28.04 5.63
C LEU A 22 -9.46 27.74 4.52
N SER A 23 -8.89 28.79 3.90
CA SER A 23 -7.86 28.65 2.87
C SER A 23 -6.56 28.03 3.42
N ALA A 24 -6.17 28.38 4.64
CA ALA A 24 -5.00 27.81 5.30
C ALA A 24 -5.20 26.33 5.63
N ILE A 25 -6.40 25.94 6.07
CA ILE A 25 -6.75 24.53 6.33
C ILE A 25 -6.67 23.71 5.04
N ILE A 26 -7.27 24.20 3.95
CA ILE A 26 -7.22 23.52 2.64
C ILE A 26 -5.77 23.39 2.16
N GLY A 27 -4.99 24.47 2.25
CA GLY A 27 -3.56 24.47 1.89
C GLY A 27 -2.75 23.46 2.70
N TYR A 28 -3.00 23.36 4.01
CA TYR A 28 -2.36 22.37 4.89
C TYR A 28 -2.66 20.93 4.47
N PHE A 29 -3.92 20.61 4.15
CA PHE A 29 -4.28 19.26 3.69
C PHE A 29 -3.66 18.91 2.34
N ILE A 30 -3.60 19.85 1.39
CA ILE A 30 -2.94 19.65 0.10
C ILE A 30 -1.43 19.42 0.29
N PHE A 31 -0.77 20.23 1.14
CA PHE A 31 0.65 20.09 1.43
C PHE A 31 0.97 18.76 2.12
N LYS A 32 0.16 18.35 3.10
CA LYS A 32 0.30 17.07 3.79
C LYS A 32 0.08 15.87 2.86
N SER A 33 -0.90 15.96 1.96
CA SER A 33 -1.15 14.93 0.94
C SER A 33 0.04 14.75 -0.02
N LYS A 34 0.66 15.85 -0.47
CA LYS A 34 1.84 15.79 -1.34
C LYS A 34 3.11 15.27 -0.65
N ASN A 35 3.20 15.45 0.67
CA ASN A 35 4.38 15.07 1.46
C ASN A 35 4.24 13.73 2.18
N GLN A 36 3.21 12.92 1.90
CA GLN A 36 3.30 11.53 2.28
C GLN A 36 4.49 10.91 1.52
N PRO A 37 5.49 10.36 2.22
CA PRO A 37 6.60 9.70 1.56
C PRO A 37 6.00 8.57 0.72
N ASN A 38 6.12 8.70 -0.59
CA ASN A 38 5.85 7.61 -1.52
C ASN A 38 6.96 6.58 -1.28
N VAL A 39 6.79 5.76 -0.24
CA VAL A 39 7.64 4.60 -0.01
C VAL A 39 7.23 3.60 -1.09
N SER A 40 7.77 3.82 -2.29
CA SER A 40 7.88 2.79 -3.29
C SER A 40 8.68 1.68 -2.64
N ILE A 41 8.01 0.63 -2.18
CA ILE A 41 8.70 -0.56 -1.71
C ILE A 41 9.34 -1.13 -2.97
N THR A 42 10.60 -0.76 -3.23
CA THR A 42 11.44 -1.42 -4.22
C THR A 42 11.69 -2.81 -3.66
N SER A 43 10.74 -3.72 -3.89
CA SER A 43 10.87 -5.13 -3.53
C SER A 43 12.14 -5.62 -4.21
N THR A 44 13.17 -5.92 -3.42
CA THR A 44 14.39 -6.48 -3.98
C THR A 44 14.07 -7.92 -4.36
N PRO A 45 14.26 -8.33 -5.62
CA PRO A 45 14.03 -9.71 -5.99
C PRO A 45 14.84 -10.63 -5.07
N LEU A 46 14.24 -11.73 -4.61
CA LEU A 46 15.01 -12.77 -3.94
C LEU A 46 16.13 -13.23 -4.87
N THR A 47 17.31 -13.44 -4.32
CA THR A 47 18.42 -14.06 -5.06
C THR A 47 18.08 -15.51 -5.38
N GLU A 48 18.72 -16.11 -6.39
CA GLU A 48 18.47 -17.51 -6.79
C GLU A 48 18.63 -18.49 -5.60
N LYS A 49 19.61 -18.23 -4.73
CA LYS A 49 19.84 -19.01 -3.50
C LYS A 49 18.73 -18.84 -2.47
N GLU A 50 18.13 -17.65 -2.36
CA GLU A 50 16.98 -17.41 -1.49
C GLU A 50 15.69 -18.00 -2.06
N LEU A 51 15.57 -18.09 -3.39
CA LEU A 51 14.43 -18.72 -4.06
C LEU A 51 14.44 -20.24 -3.90
N ASN A 52 15.64 -20.84 -3.87
CA ASN A 52 15.86 -22.29 -3.74
C ASN A 52 16.79 -22.61 -2.56
N PRO A 53 16.34 -22.38 -1.32
CA PRO A 53 17.11 -22.69 -0.13
C PRO A 53 17.37 -24.20 -0.02
N THR A 54 18.56 -24.57 0.45
CA THR A 54 18.98 -25.97 0.61
C THR A 54 18.63 -26.57 1.97
N ASP A 55 18.33 -25.73 2.95
CA ASP A 55 18.08 -26.11 4.34
C ASP A 55 16.92 -25.30 4.94
N SER A 56 16.43 -25.76 6.10
CA SER A 56 15.26 -25.18 6.77
C SER A 56 15.47 -23.74 7.23
N GLN A 57 16.64 -23.43 7.74
CA GLN A 57 16.94 -22.12 8.31
C GLN A 57 17.03 -21.06 7.21
N SER A 58 17.70 -21.38 6.11
CA SER A 58 17.73 -20.56 4.90
C SER A 58 16.33 -20.34 4.33
N TYR A 59 15.50 -21.39 4.30
CA TYR A 59 14.10 -21.28 3.85
C TYR A 59 13.27 -20.34 4.73
N HIS A 60 13.31 -20.50 6.05
CA HIS A 60 12.56 -19.64 6.97
C HIS A 60 13.00 -18.19 6.85
N SER A 61 14.31 -17.95 6.72
CA SER A 61 14.86 -16.61 6.58
C SER A 61 14.41 -15.93 5.29
N ALA A 62 14.47 -16.66 4.16
CA ALA A 62 13.99 -16.17 2.87
C ALA A 62 12.47 -15.92 2.88
N LEU A 63 11.70 -16.82 3.51
CA LEU A 63 10.25 -16.69 3.62
C LEU A 63 9.87 -15.49 4.48
N GLN A 64 10.49 -15.29 5.64
CA GLN A 64 10.25 -14.11 6.48
C GLN A 64 10.59 -12.80 5.77
N LYS A 65 11.70 -12.77 5.02
CA LYS A 65 12.06 -11.62 4.19
C LYS A 65 10.97 -11.32 3.16
N TRP A 66 10.54 -12.34 2.40
CA TRP A 66 9.46 -12.22 1.41
C TRP A 66 8.14 -11.75 2.04
N LEU A 67 7.77 -12.30 3.20
CA LEU A 67 6.55 -11.92 3.94
C LEU A 67 6.57 -10.49 4.45
N ARG A 68 7.76 -9.99 4.84
CA ARG A 68 7.97 -8.62 5.31
C ARG A 68 7.96 -7.63 4.15
N GLU A 69 8.54 -8.01 3.01
CA GLU A 69 8.67 -7.16 1.82
C GLU A 69 7.42 -7.18 0.91
N SER A 70 6.45 -8.07 1.20
CA SER A 70 5.16 -8.13 0.51
C SER A 70 4.46 -6.77 0.46
N PRO A 71 4.21 -6.21 -0.75
CA PRO A 71 3.54 -4.93 -0.89
C PRO A 71 2.16 -4.90 -0.23
N ILE A 72 1.42 -6.01 -0.32
CA ILE A 72 0.08 -6.17 0.25
C ILE A 72 0.19 -7.14 1.44
N GLN A 73 -0.23 -6.65 2.60
CA GLN A 73 -0.29 -7.45 3.82
C GLN A 73 -1.64 -8.15 3.93
N GLY A 74 -1.62 -9.39 4.42
CA GLY A 74 -2.84 -10.14 4.73
C GLY A 74 -3.62 -9.51 5.87
N ASP A 75 -4.90 -9.84 5.94
CA ASP A 75 -5.91 -9.30 6.85
C ASP A 75 -6.01 -7.77 6.92
N THR A 76 -5.48 -7.06 5.93
CA THR A 76 -5.41 -5.60 5.91
C THR A 76 -6.36 -5.03 4.87
N PHE A 77 -7.06 -3.97 5.25
CA PHE A 77 -7.86 -3.18 4.32
C PHE A 77 -6.98 -2.12 3.66
N TYR A 78 -7.04 -2.03 2.34
CA TYR A 78 -6.34 -1.00 1.57
C TYR A 78 -7.33 -0.17 0.77
N THR A 79 -6.97 1.10 0.60
CA THR A 79 -7.54 1.97 -0.43
C THR A 79 -6.94 1.64 -1.80
N GLY A 80 -7.64 2.01 -2.87
CA GLY A 80 -7.12 1.85 -4.23
C GLY A 80 -5.80 2.61 -4.42
N ASP A 81 -5.70 3.83 -3.89
CA ASP A 81 -4.50 4.66 -4.03
C ASP A 81 -3.27 4.08 -3.32
N GLU A 82 -3.45 3.42 -2.17
CA GLU A 82 -2.35 2.72 -1.50
C GLU A 82 -1.82 1.56 -2.35
N ILE A 83 -2.71 0.75 -2.94
CA ILE A 83 -2.31 -0.35 -3.82
C ILE A 83 -1.61 0.19 -5.07
N ARG A 84 -2.14 1.25 -5.68
CA ARG A 84 -1.54 1.92 -6.85
C ARG A 84 -0.15 2.48 -6.54
N GLY A 85 0.02 3.11 -5.38
CA GLY A 85 1.33 3.62 -4.95
C GLY A 85 2.36 2.51 -4.76
N LYS A 86 1.92 1.33 -4.32
CA LYS A 86 2.79 0.16 -4.08
C LYS A 86 3.14 -0.61 -5.35
N LEU A 87 2.19 -0.80 -6.26
CA LEU A 87 2.35 -1.65 -7.45
C LEU A 87 2.62 -0.85 -8.74
N GLY A 88 2.29 0.44 -8.76
CA GLY A 88 2.51 1.33 -9.89
C GLY A 88 1.52 1.14 -11.04
N LYS A 89 1.85 1.72 -12.20
CA LYS A 89 1.03 1.75 -13.41
C LYS A 89 1.44 0.71 -14.45
N SER A 90 1.59 -0.54 -14.03
CA SER A 90 1.91 -1.64 -14.95
C SER A 90 1.22 -2.91 -14.52
N ASN A 91 0.84 -3.73 -15.49
CA ASN A 91 0.30 -5.06 -15.23
C ASN A 91 1.36 -5.91 -14.54
N ARG A 92 0.96 -6.64 -13.51
CA ARG A 92 1.86 -7.51 -12.73
C ARG A 92 1.18 -8.81 -12.37
N THR A 93 1.98 -9.87 -12.35
CA THR A 93 1.61 -11.10 -11.65
C THR A 93 2.00 -10.93 -10.19
N LEU A 94 1.05 -11.19 -9.30
CA LEU A 94 1.27 -11.26 -7.87
C LEU A 94 1.21 -12.72 -7.41
N TYR A 95 1.89 -13.04 -6.33
CA TYR A 95 1.99 -14.38 -5.77
C TYR A 95 1.56 -14.35 -4.31
N ASP A 96 0.73 -15.31 -3.90
CA ASP A 96 0.47 -15.57 -2.50
C ASP A 96 1.56 -16.47 -1.88
N VAL A 97 1.48 -16.70 -0.56
CA VAL A 97 2.47 -17.52 0.15
C VAL A 97 2.51 -18.98 -0.31
N LYS A 98 1.43 -19.47 -0.93
CA LYS A 98 1.32 -20.83 -1.47
C LYS A 98 1.81 -20.91 -2.92
N GLY A 99 2.20 -19.79 -3.52
CA GLY A 99 2.62 -19.69 -4.91
C GLY A 99 1.47 -19.56 -5.91
N ASN A 100 0.22 -19.36 -5.46
CA ASN A 100 -0.89 -19.07 -6.38
C ASN A 100 -0.72 -17.68 -6.99
N THR A 101 -1.06 -17.55 -8.27
CA THR A 101 -0.93 -16.30 -9.01
C THR A 101 -2.21 -15.47 -8.98
N HIS A 102 -2.06 -14.17 -8.84
CA HIS A 102 -3.12 -13.18 -8.92
C HIS A 102 -2.76 -12.13 -9.98
N SER A 103 -3.76 -11.63 -10.71
CA SER A 103 -3.52 -10.67 -11.79
C SER A 103 -3.79 -9.25 -11.33
N TYR A 104 -2.75 -8.42 -11.24
CA TYR A 104 -2.89 -6.98 -11.10
C TYR A 104 -2.92 -6.36 -12.50
N VAL A 105 -4.05 -5.74 -12.83
CA VAL A 105 -4.29 -5.13 -14.14
C VAL A 105 -4.46 -3.63 -13.96
N TYR A 106 -3.67 -2.88 -14.71
CA TYR A 106 -3.81 -1.46 -14.94
C TYR A 106 -4.38 -1.25 -16.34
N ASN A 107 -5.54 -0.61 -16.42
CA ASN A 107 -6.14 -0.19 -17.66
C ASN A 107 -6.10 1.33 -17.73
N GLU A 108 -5.27 1.86 -18.62
CA GLU A 108 -5.25 3.29 -18.91
C GLU A 108 -6.55 3.67 -19.61
N GLY A 109 -7.26 4.64 -19.04
CA GLY A 109 -8.49 5.16 -19.62
C GLY A 109 -8.29 6.56 -20.17
N ILE A 110 -9.18 6.95 -21.10
CA ILE A 110 -9.14 8.28 -21.73
C ILE A 110 -9.40 9.40 -20.71
N PHE A 111 -10.20 9.12 -19.68
CA PHE A 111 -10.56 10.07 -18.61
C PHE A 111 -10.16 9.60 -17.21
N TYR A 112 -10.23 8.29 -16.96
CA TYR A 112 -9.88 7.69 -15.68
C TYR A 112 -9.20 6.35 -15.91
N ASP A 113 -8.07 6.17 -15.26
CA ASP A 113 -7.38 4.89 -15.16
C ASP A 113 -8.14 3.94 -14.20
N ASP A 114 -8.10 2.65 -14.50
CA ASP A 114 -8.66 1.59 -13.66
C ASP A 114 -7.58 0.60 -13.21
N TRP A 115 -7.73 0.10 -11.99
CA TRP A 115 -6.84 -0.88 -11.39
C TRP A 115 -7.63 -1.97 -10.70
N GLN A 116 -7.29 -3.21 -11.02
CA GLN A 116 -7.99 -4.37 -10.50
C GLN A 116 -6.99 -5.45 -10.08
N ILE A 117 -7.34 -6.21 -9.03
CA ILE A 117 -6.68 -7.48 -8.69
C ILE A 117 -7.70 -8.59 -8.83
N ASP A 118 -7.43 -9.55 -9.71
CA ASP A 118 -8.33 -10.67 -10.07
C ASP A 118 -9.70 -10.19 -10.57
N GLY A 119 -9.71 -9.12 -11.38
CA GLY A 119 -10.95 -8.52 -11.90
C GLY A 119 -11.80 -7.79 -10.84
N LYS A 120 -11.28 -7.59 -9.63
CA LYS A 120 -11.94 -6.88 -8.54
C LYS A 120 -11.24 -5.58 -8.23
N ASP A 121 -11.99 -4.57 -7.82
CA ASP A 121 -11.46 -3.27 -7.39
C ASP A 121 -10.36 -3.44 -6.33
N CYS A 122 -9.30 -2.65 -6.44
CA CYS A 122 -8.17 -2.70 -5.52
C CYS A 122 -8.54 -2.30 -4.08
N ARG A 123 -9.60 -1.50 -3.86
CA ARG A 123 -10.08 -1.08 -2.54
C ARG A 123 -10.84 -2.22 -1.88
N ARG A 124 -10.13 -3.04 -1.12
CA ARG A 124 -10.73 -4.15 -0.37
C ARG A 124 -9.86 -4.60 0.78
N LYS A 125 -10.43 -5.49 1.61
CA LYS A 125 -9.65 -6.31 2.54
C LYS A 125 -8.99 -7.44 1.75
N TYR A 126 -7.70 -7.65 1.97
CA TYR A 126 -6.95 -8.77 1.42
C TYR A 126 -6.74 -9.80 2.52
N GLU A 127 -7.15 -11.04 2.28
CA GLU A 127 -6.97 -12.13 3.24
C GLU A 127 -5.54 -12.66 3.20
N ASN A 128 -4.96 -12.74 2.00
CA ASN A 128 -3.59 -13.23 1.79
C ASN A 128 -2.61 -12.07 1.60
N LYS A 129 -1.36 -12.30 2.01
CA LYS A 129 -0.22 -11.47 1.57
C LYS A 129 0.03 -11.70 0.09
N LEU A 130 0.33 -10.64 -0.64
CA LEU A 130 0.66 -10.72 -2.07
C LEU A 130 1.99 -10.03 -2.34
N HIS A 131 2.85 -10.70 -3.10
CA HIS A 131 4.16 -10.20 -3.55
C HIS A 131 4.27 -10.18 -5.07
N THR A 132 5.13 -9.33 -5.61
CA THR A 132 5.44 -9.24 -7.06
C THR A 132 6.41 -10.31 -7.56
N THR A 133 6.89 -11.18 -6.67
CA THR A 133 7.82 -12.27 -6.98
C THR A 133 7.30 -13.56 -6.33
N PRO A 134 7.60 -14.73 -6.89
CA PRO A 134 7.24 -16.00 -6.27
C PRO A 134 7.82 -16.13 -4.85
N PRO A 135 7.13 -16.85 -3.93
CA PRO A 135 7.70 -17.20 -2.64
C PRO A 135 8.89 -18.17 -2.80
N PRO A 136 9.77 -18.29 -1.79
CA PRO A 136 10.84 -19.28 -1.80
C PRO A 136 10.26 -20.69 -1.83
N THR A 137 10.94 -21.59 -2.55
CA THR A 137 10.53 -22.99 -2.66
C THR A 137 11.02 -23.77 -1.44
N PRO A 138 10.14 -24.52 -0.76
CA PRO A 138 10.54 -25.39 0.34
C PRO A 138 11.55 -26.47 -0.13
N PRO A 139 12.59 -26.79 0.66
CA PRO A 139 13.39 -27.99 0.45
C PRO A 139 12.52 -29.25 0.53
N LYS A 140 12.87 -30.29 -0.22
CA LYS A 140 12.07 -31.52 -0.39
C LYS A 140 11.70 -32.22 0.93
N ASP A 141 12.45 -31.99 2.00
CA ASP A 141 12.33 -32.71 3.28
C ASP A 141 11.61 -31.91 4.38
N ILE A 142 11.02 -30.75 4.06
CA ILE A 142 10.41 -29.86 5.06
C ILE A 142 8.89 -29.82 4.93
N LYS A 143 8.19 -30.17 6.02
CA LYS A 143 6.76 -29.85 6.17
C LYS A 143 6.61 -28.38 6.51
N ILE A 144 5.95 -27.63 5.63
CA ILE A 144 5.78 -26.19 5.80
C ILE A 144 4.53 -25.95 6.65
N ASP A 145 4.72 -25.24 7.76
CA ASP A 145 3.61 -24.69 8.54
C ASP A 145 3.50 -23.19 8.28
N TYR A 146 2.69 -22.84 7.28
CA TYR A 146 2.48 -21.46 6.82
C TYR A 146 1.87 -20.53 7.88
N TYR A 147 1.41 -21.07 9.02
CA TYR A 147 0.71 -20.34 10.06
C TYR A 147 1.57 -20.06 11.31
N ASN A 148 2.79 -20.61 11.40
CA ASN A 148 3.64 -20.55 12.59
C ASN A 148 4.88 -19.63 12.49
N THR A 149 5.07 -18.90 11.40
CA THR A 149 6.25 -18.03 11.21
C THR A 149 6.29 -16.77 12.10
N GLY A 150 5.41 -16.67 13.10
CA GLY A 150 5.30 -15.53 14.03
C GLY A 150 5.99 -15.69 15.38
N ALA A 151 6.68 -16.80 15.65
CA ALA A 151 7.37 -16.99 16.94
C ALA A 151 8.80 -17.50 16.74
N VAL A 152 9.72 -16.59 16.43
CA VAL A 152 11.12 -16.75 16.86
C VAL A 152 11.37 -15.61 17.83
N ASN A 153 11.11 -15.89 19.10
CA ASN A 153 11.63 -15.10 20.20
C ASN A 153 13.13 -15.44 20.30
N GLU A 154 13.99 -14.46 20.08
CA GLU A 154 15.25 -14.28 20.81
C GLU A 154 15.43 -12.78 21.07
#